data_AF-A0A937ZK32-F1
#
_entry.id   AF-A0A937ZK32-F1
#
_cell.length_a   1.000
_cell.length_b   1.000
_cell.length_c   1.000
_cell.angle_alpha   90.00
_cell.angle_beta   90.00
_cell.angle_gamma   90.00
#
_symmetry.space_group_name_H-M   'P 1'
#
loop_
_entity.id
_entity.type
_entity.pdbx_description
1 polymer ?
#
loop_
_entity_poly.entity_id
_entity_poly.type
_entity_poly.pdbx_seq_one_letter_code
_entity_poly.pdbx_strand_id
1 'polypeptide(L)'
;MASGGARRRSEGVIVRISFNRRAGFIAACTALAFGLGAVGAIAQDVVQQRKDLMKSYGAAMKVIGDAVKAGGTLDAAAIADKAAIVRNNATKIVALFPAGSTSAGALPAIWEKPDEFKDWAMKLGTAAAALDQAARDNKLGDGKALVGAVGGTCVGCHKVFQKPAS
;
A
#
# COMPACT_ATOMS: atom_id res chain seq x y z
N MET A 1 44.43 10.36 67.98
CA MET A 1 43.23 10.38 68.83
C MET A 1 42.13 11.10 68.07
N ALA A 2 41.10 10.38 67.63
CA ALA A 2 39.69 10.80 67.47
C ALA A 2 38.96 9.80 66.56
N SER A 3 37.99 9.11 67.16
CA SER A 3 36.66 8.73 66.64
C SER A 3 36.56 8.09 65.24
N GLY A 4 36.05 6.87 65.05
CA GLY A 4 34.89 6.25 65.70
C GLY A 4 33.68 6.36 64.75
N GLY A 5 33.25 5.24 64.17
CA GLY A 5 32.08 5.20 63.28
C GLY A 5 31.77 3.79 62.77
N ALA A 6 30.92 3.09 63.51
CA ALA A 6 30.69 1.65 63.46
C ALA A 6 29.85 1.18 62.26
N ARG A 7 30.33 0.14 61.57
CA ARG A 7 29.53 -0.77 60.72
C ARG A 7 28.88 -1.83 61.62
N ARG A 8 27.54 -1.89 61.66
CA ARG A 8 26.82 -3.03 62.25
C ARG A 8 26.42 -4.04 61.17
N ARG A 9 26.72 -5.30 61.52
CA ARG A 9 26.52 -6.54 60.81
C ARG A 9 25.05 -6.89 60.60
N SER A 10 24.84 -7.56 59.47
CA SER A 10 23.77 -8.48 59.11
C SER A 10 23.51 -9.56 60.16
N GLU A 11 22.25 -9.77 60.52
CA GLU A 11 21.68 -11.06 60.91
C GLU A 11 20.25 -11.13 60.37
N GLY A 12 19.99 -12.13 59.52
CA GLY A 12 18.64 -12.41 59.02
C GLY A 12 17.85 -13.22 60.03
N VAL A 13 16.51 -13.14 59.99
CA VAL A 13 15.61 -14.15 60.56
C VAL A 13 14.26 -14.07 59.83
N ILE A 14 13.99 -15.15 59.09
CA ILE A 14 12.74 -15.91 59.02
C ILE A 14 11.46 -15.20 58.58
N VAL A 15 11.13 -15.46 57.32
CA VAL A 15 9.82 -15.31 56.65
C VAL A 15 8.75 -16.12 57.41
N ARG A 16 7.76 -15.43 57.99
CA ARG A 16 6.49 -16.03 58.42
C ARG A 16 5.40 -15.68 57.40
N ILE A 17 5.10 -16.62 56.51
CA ILE A 17 3.97 -16.56 55.59
C ILE A 17 2.71 -16.88 56.40
N SER A 18 1.97 -15.83 56.78
CA SER A 18 0.60 -15.96 57.31
C SER A 18 -0.38 -15.93 56.14
N PHE A 19 -0.90 -17.10 55.78
CA PHE A 19 -1.98 -17.28 54.81
C PHE A 19 -3.29 -16.78 55.43
N ASN A 20 -3.70 -15.54 55.12
CA ASN A 20 -5.04 -15.07 55.47
C ASN A 20 -5.93 -15.09 54.21
N ARG A 21 -6.77 -16.12 54.14
CA ARG A 21 -7.79 -16.31 53.11
C ARG A 21 -8.96 -15.38 53.42
N ARG A 22 -9.19 -14.33 52.63
CA ARG A 22 -10.48 -13.63 52.50
C ARG A 22 -10.50 -12.74 51.26
N ALA A 23 -11.38 -13.15 50.35
CA ALA A 23 -12.00 -12.47 49.21
C ALA A 23 -11.62 -11.00 48.89
N GLY A 24 -11.31 -10.77 47.62
CA GLY A 24 -11.28 -9.44 47.01
C GLY A 24 -10.90 -9.50 45.54
N PHE A 25 -11.88 -9.73 44.67
CA PHE A 25 -11.75 -9.51 43.23
C PHE A 25 -11.45 -8.02 42.97
N ILE A 26 -10.23 -7.68 42.52
CA ILE A 26 -9.99 -6.50 41.68
C ILE A 26 -8.98 -6.90 40.61
N ALA A 27 -9.48 -7.16 39.41
CA ALA A 27 -8.70 -7.27 38.20
C ALA A 27 -8.15 -5.89 37.84
N ALA A 28 -6.82 -5.75 37.78
CA ALA A 28 -6.16 -4.61 37.15
C ALA A 28 -5.37 -5.11 35.94
N CYS A 29 -6.07 -5.39 34.85
CA CYS A 29 -5.46 -5.43 33.52
C CYS A 29 -5.23 -3.99 33.08
N THR A 30 -4.08 -3.41 33.43
CA THR A 30 -3.60 -2.18 32.80
C THR A 30 -3.20 -2.49 31.37
N ALA A 31 -4.20 -2.55 30.49
CA ALA A 31 -4.00 -2.65 29.05
C ALA A 31 -3.23 -1.41 28.57
N LEU A 32 -2.17 -1.70 27.83
CA LEU A 32 -1.24 -0.80 27.18
C LEU A 32 -2.00 0.13 26.20
N ALA A 33 -2.40 1.32 26.65
CA ALA A 33 -2.97 2.36 25.80
C ALA A 33 -1.86 3.30 25.30
N PHE A 34 -0.98 2.81 24.42
CA PHE A 34 -0.06 3.65 23.67
C PHE A 34 0.06 3.11 22.23
N GLY A 35 -0.55 3.82 21.27
CA GLY A 35 -0.41 3.45 19.85
C GLY A 35 -1.34 4.13 18.84
N LEU A 36 -2.24 5.04 19.21
CA LEU A 36 -3.19 5.62 18.24
C LEU A 36 -2.66 6.80 17.40
N GLY A 37 -1.50 7.38 17.73
CA GLY A 37 -0.98 8.58 17.04
C GLY A 37 -0.16 8.27 15.78
N ALA A 38 0.72 7.27 15.83
CA ALA A 38 1.64 6.98 14.73
C ALA A 38 0.95 6.28 13.55
N VAL A 39 -0.04 5.40 13.80
CA VAL A 39 -0.72 4.63 12.74
C VAL A 39 -1.55 5.53 11.82
N GLY A 40 -2.15 6.60 12.34
CA GLY A 40 -2.98 7.53 11.57
C GLY A 40 -2.19 8.40 10.58
N ALA A 41 -1.03 8.92 10.99
CA ALA A 41 -0.19 9.77 10.13
C ALA A 41 0.43 9.00 8.95
N ILE A 42 0.93 7.78 9.21
CA ILE A 42 1.49 6.89 8.18
C ILE A 42 0.40 6.47 7.17
N ALA A 43 -0.83 6.24 7.65
CA ALA A 43 -1.97 5.89 6.80
C ALA A 43 -2.40 7.05 5.87
N GLN A 44 -2.35 8.31 6.31
CA GLN A 44 -2.69 9.44 5.44
C GLN A 44 -1.65 9.65 4.33
N ASP A 45 -0.36 9.53 4.66
CA ASP A 45 0.73 9.68 3.68
C ASP A 45 0.65 8.63 2.57
N VAL A 46 0.52 7.33 2.92
CA VAL A 46 0.41 6.26 1.90
C VAL A 46 -0.85 6.37 1.03
N VAL A 47 -1.96 6.88 1.60
CA VAL A 47 -3.19 7.16 0.84
C VAL A 47 -2.97 8.27 -0.17
N GLN A 48 -2.19 9.29 0.16
CA GLN A 48 -1.84 10.35 -0.77
C GLN A 48 -0.92 9.82 -1.88
N GLN A 49 0.11 9.04 -1.52
CA GLN A 49 1.03 8.43 -2.47
C GLN A 49 0.32 7.56 -3.52
N ARG A 50 -0.62 6.69 -3.11
CA ARG A 50 -1.38 5.87 -4.08
C ARG A 50 -2.30 6.70 -4.96
N LYS A 51 -2.88 7.79 -4.46
CA LYS A 51 -3.69 8.70 -5.27
C LYS A 51 -2.83 9.38 -6.35
N ASP A 52 -1.63 9.83 -5.99
CA ASP A 52 -0.74 10.47 -6.95
C ASP A 52 -0.18 9.48 -7.98
N LEU A 53 0.09 8.24 -7.56
CA LEU A 53 0.40 7.15 -8.49
C LEU A 53 -0.77 6.89 -9.46
N MET A 54 -2.02 6.85 -8.97
CA MET A 54 -3.21 6.68 -9.83
C MET A 54 -3.42 7.85 -10.79
N LYS A 55 -3.17 9.10 -10.36
CA LYS A 55 -3.17 10.27 -11.26
C LYS A 55 -2.10 10.14 -12.35
N SER A 56 -0.92 9.64 -11.99
CA SER A 56 0.17 9.39 -12.95
C SER A 56 -0.23 8.37 -14.02
N TYR A 57 -0.94 7.29 -13.66
CA TYR A 57 -1.54 6.39 -14.64
C TYR A 57 -2.53 7.09 -15.56
N GLY A 58 -3.47 7.86 -14.99
CA GLY A 58 -4.48 8.56 -15.76
C GLY A 58 -3.87 9.54 -16.76
N ALA A 59 -2.85 10.30 -16.35
CA ALA A 59 -2.14 11.24 -17.22
C ALA A 59 -1.40 10.53 -18.36
N ALA A 60 -0.70 9.44 -18.07
CA ALA A 60 -0.01 8.64 -19.08
C ALA A 60 -0.99 8.02 -20.10
N MET A 61 -2.07 7.40 -19.61
CA MET A 61 -3.09 6.79 -20.46
C MET A 61 -3.88 7.81 -21.28
N LYS A 62 -4.06 9.04 -20.78
CA LYS A 62 -4.68 10.11 -21.56
C LYS A 62 -3.84 10.44 -22.79
N VAL A 63 -2.54 10.64 -22.63
CA VAL A 63 -1.63 10.93 -23.75
C VAL A 63 -1.63 9.79 -24.78
N ILE A 64 -1.55 8.54 -24.31
CA ILE A 64 -1.61 7.36 -25.18
C ILE A 64 -2.96 7.31 -25.94
N GLY A 65 -4.07 7.51 -25.24
CA GLY A 65 -5.40 7.48 -25.84
C GLY A 65 -5.64 8.60 -26.85
N ASP A 66 -5.14 9.80 -26.58
CA ASP A 66 -5.23 10.94 -27.50
C ASP A 66 -4.40 10.69 -28.77
N ALA A 67 -3.20 10.12 -28.63
CA ALA A 67 -2.37 9.72 -29.78
C ALA A 67 -3.07 8.70 -30.68
N VAL A 68 -3.70 7.67 -30.09
CA VAL A 68 -4.46 6.66 -30.85
C VAL A 68 -5.71 7.25 -31.53
N LYS A 69 -6.41 8.17 -30.86
CA LYS A 69 -7.62 8.82 -31.43
C LYS A 69 -7.31 9.76 -32.59
N ALA A 70 -6.14 10.39 -32.59
CA ALA A 70 -5.73 11.29 -33.66
C ALA A 70 -5.61 10.59 -35.02
N GLY A 71 -5.47 9.25 -35.05
CA GLY A 71 -5.62 8.43 -36.26
C GLY A 71 -4.55 8.63 -37.35
N GLY A 72 -3.59 9.53 -37.13
CA GLY A 72 -2.41 9.74 -37.98
C GLY A 72 -1.21 8.88 -37.56
N THR A 73 -0.01 9.31 -37.92
CA THR A 73 1.23 8.67 -37.48
C THR A 73 1.33 8.72 -35.95
N LEU A 74 1.28 7.56 -35.31
CA LEU A 74 1.44 7.46 -33.86
C LEU A 74 2.85 7.90 -33.47
N ASP A 75 2.95 8.81 -32.51
CA ASP A 75 4.22 9.13 -31.87
C ASP A 75 4.65 7.95 -30.99
N ALA A 76 5.38 7.03 -31.61
CA ALA A 76 5.84 5.80 -30.97
C ALA A 76 6.75 6.09 -29.77
N ALA A 77 7.56 7.14 -29.83
CA ALA A 77 8.42 7.53 -28.70
C ALA A 77 7.58 8.00 -27.51
N ALA A 78 6.58 8.87 -27.75
CA ALA A 78 5.68 9.31 -26.69
C ALA A 78 4.88 8.15 -26.09
N ILE A 79 4.38 7.22 -26.91
CA ILE A 79 3.65 6.04 -26.43
C ILE A 79 4.56 5.14 -25.59
N ALA A 80 5.78 4.87 -26.04
CA ALA A 80 6.78 4.09 -25.30
C ALA A 80 7.06 4.69 -23.92
N ASP A 81 7.32 6.01 -23.86
CA ASP A 81 7.60 6.72 -22.61
C ASP A 81 6.43 6.65 -21.62
N LYS A 82 5.20 6.85 -22.11
CA LYS A 82 4.00 6.76 -21.24
C LYS A 82 3.70 5.33 -20.82
N ALA A 83 3.88 4.35 -21.69
CA ALA A 83 3.72 2.94 -21.34
C ALA A 83 4.75 2.51 -20.29
N ALA A 84 5.98 3.01 -20.36
CA ALA A 84 7.01 2.78 -19.34
C ALA A 84 6.61 3.35 -17.96
N ILE A 85 5.98 4.53 -17.91
CA ILE A 85 5.45 5.09 -16.64
C ILE A 85 4.41 4.13 -16.04
N VAL A 86 3.47 3.62 -16.85
CA VAL A 86 2.45 2.68 -16.40
C VAL A 86 3.10 1.39 -15.90
N ARG A 87 4.02 0.79 -16.66
CA ARG A 87 4.76 -0.41 -16.23
C ARG A 87 5.46 -0.20 -14.89
N ASN A 88 6.21 0.90 -14.75
CA ASN A 88 7.02 1.14 -13.56
C ASN A 88 6.15 1.37 -12.32
N ASN A 89 5.04 2.09 -12.46
CA ASN A 89 4.10 2.30 -11.36
C ASN A 89 3.35 1.00 -10.97
N ALA A 90 3.15 0.08 -11.91
CA ALA A 90 2.49 -1.21 -11.63
C ALA A 90 3.27 -2.06 -10.63
N THR A 91 4.59 -1.91 -10.59
CA THR A 91 5.45 -2.58 -9.60
C THR A 91 5.31 -2.02 -8.18
N LYS A 92 4.81 -0.79 -8.04
CA LYS A 92 4.76 -0.05 -6.77
C LYS A 92 3.39 -0.14 -6.10
N ILE A 93 2.32 -0.30 -6.89
CA ILE A 93 0.95 -0.07 -6.41
C ILE A 93 0.56 -0.96 -5.22
N VAL A 94 0.98 -2.23 -5.22
CA VAL A 94 0.63 -3.18 -4.16
C VAL A 94 1.16 -2.73 -2.79
N ALA A 95 2.38 -2.18 -2.75
CA ALA A 95 3.00 -1.69 -1.52
C ALA A 95 2.29 -0.47 -0.93
N LEU A 96 1.48 0.25 -1.73
CA LEU A 96 0.74 1.44 -1.27
C LEU A 96 -0.64 1.11 -0.69
N PHE A 97 -0.96 -0.17 -0.49
CA PHE A 97 -2.14 -0.64 0.23
C PHE A 97 -1.76 -1.49 1.46
N PRO A 98 -0.93 -0.99 2.39
CA PRO A 98 -0.62 -1.73 3.61
C PRO A 98 -1.89 -1.97 4.45
N ALA A 99 -1.87 -2.98 5.31
CA ALA A 99 -2.97 -3.25 6.23
C ALA A 99 -3.32 -2.01 7.07
N GLY A 100 -4.62 -1.74 7.25
CA GLY A 100 -5.10 -0.56 7.99
C GLY A 100 -5.13 0.75 7.19
N SER A 101 -4.69 0.78 5.92
CA SER A 101 -4.72 1.99 5.06
C SER A 101 -6.06 2.21 4.33
N THR A 102 -7.18 2.06 5.03
CA THR A 102 -8.51 2.25 4.45
C THR A 102 -8.74 3.71 4.01
N SER A 103 -9.41 3.92 2.89
CA SER A 103 -9.84 5.26 2.47
C SER A 103 -11.09 5.19 1.60
N ALA A 104 -11.75 6.33 1.41
CA ALA A 104 -12.80 6.44 0.39
C ALA A 104 -12.28 5.97 -0.98
N GLY A 105 -13.12 5.21 -1.69
CA GLY A 105 -12.81 4.64 -3.01
C GLY A 105 -12.10 3.28 -2.99
N ALA A 106 -11.39 2.91 -1.92
CA ALA A 106 -10.75 1.61 -1.77
C ALA A 106 -11.68 0.64 -1.04
N LEU A 107 -12.03 -0.49 -1.67
CA LEU A 107 -12.90 -1.51 -1.06
C LEU A 107 -12.12 -2.44 -0.11
N PRO A 108 -12.78 -3.00 0.93
CA PRO A 108 -12.17 -4.00 1.83
C PRO A 108 -11.57 -5.20 1.10
N ALA A 109 -12.13 -5.55 -0.07
CA ALA A 109 -11.68 -6.64 -0.92
C ALA A 109 -10.18 -6.61 -1.23
N ILE A 110 -9.53 -5.44 -1.24
CA ILE A 110 -8.08 -5.31 -1.47
C ILE A 110 -7.29 -6.12 -0.43
N TRP A 111 -7.72 -6.06 0.83
CA TRP A 111 -7.05 -6.76 1.94
C TRP A 111 -7.58 -8.18 2.14
N GLU A 112 -8.80 -8.48 1.69
CA GLU A 112 -9.37 -9.83 1.72
C GLU A 112 -8.83 -10.72 0.60
N LYS A 113 -8.39 -10.12 -0.52
CA LYS A 113 -7.90 -10.81 -1.72
C LYS A 113 -6.58 -10.23 -2.23
N PRO A 114 -5.52 -10.26 -1.41
CA PRO A 114 -4.23 -9.62 -1.75
C PRO A 114 -3.57 -10.23 -2.99
N ASP A 115 -3.73 -11.55 -3.20
CA ASP A 115 -3.17 -12.23 -4.38
C ASP A 115 -3.88 -11.81 -5.66
N GLU A 116 -5.22 -11.73 -5.65
CA GLU A 116 -5.97 -11.24 -6.81
C GLU A 116 -5.63 -9.78 -7.14
N PHE A 117 -5.46 -8.93 -6.11
CA PHE A 117 -5.03 -7.55 -6.30
C PHE A 117 -3.63 -7.46 -6.93
N LYS A 118 -2.68 -8.27 -6.44
CA LYS A 118 -1.33 -8.39 -6.98
C LYS A 118 -1.34 -8.88 -8.42
N ASP A 119 -2.17 -9.87 -8.74
CA ASP A 119 -2.30 -10.40 -10.10
C ASP A 119 -2.78 -9.34 -11.08
N TRP A 120 -3.73 -8.48 -10.69
CA TRP A 120 -4.14 -7.35 -11.51
C TRP A 120 -3.02 -6.34 -11.74
N ALA A 121 -2.22 -6.04 -10.71
CA ALA A 121 -1.04 -5.19 -10.86
C ALA A 121 -0.01 -5.80 -11.82
N MET A 122 0.23 -7.12 -11.74
CA MET A 122 1.12 -7.84 -12.65
C MET A 122 0.60 -7.85 -14.10
N LYS A 123 -0.72 -8.06 -14.29
CA LYS A 123 -1.37 -7.98 -15.60
C LYS A 123 -1.23 -6.59 -16.21
N LEU A 124 -1.44 -5.54 -15.42
CA LEU A 124 -1.23 -4.15 -15.86
C LEU A 124 0.22 -3.93 -16.31
N GLY A 125 1.19 -4.35 -15.49
CA GLY A 125 2.62 -4.24 -15.83
C GLY A 125 2.98 -4.97 -17.11
N THR A 126 2.44 -6.17 -17.31
CA THR A 126 2.66 -6.99 -18.52
C THR A 126 2.06 -6.34 -19.76
N ALA A 127 0.81 -5.88 -19.69
CA ALA A 127 0.16 -5.19 -20.81
C ALA A 127 0.88 -3.89 -21.19
N ALA A 128 1.32 -3.12 -20.18
CA ALA A 128 2.08 -1.89 -20.40
C ALA A 128 3.47 -2.16 -21.00
N ALA A 129 4.14 -3.24 -20.59
CA ALA A 129 5.41 -3.66 -21.20
C ALA A 129 5.23 -4.09 -22.67
N ALA A 130 4.15 -4.79 -22.99
CA ALA A 130 3.84 -5.15 -24.38
C ALA A 130 3.59 -3.91 -25.25
N LEU A 131 2.86 -2.91 -24.73
CA LEU A 131 2.65 -1.64 -25.43
C LEU A 131 3.96 -0.86 -25.63
N ASP A 132 4.82 -0.77 -24.61
CA ASP A 132 6.14 -0.12 -24.71
C ASP A 132 7.01 -0.81 -25.78
N GLN A 133 7.09 -2.14 -25.76
CA GLN A 133 7.89 -2.89 -26.73
C GLN A 133 7.37 -2.71 -28.16
N ALA A 134 6.05 -2.79 -28.36
CA ALA A 134 5.46 -2.57 -29.68
C ALA A 134 5.72 -1.16 -30.21
N ALA A 135 5.72 -0.16 -29.31
CA ALA A 135 6.08 1.20 -29.65
C ALA A 135 7.56 1.31 -30.08
N ARG A 136 8.48 0.77 -29.30
CA ARG A 136 9.94 0.78 -29.61
C ARG A 136 10.27 0.08 -30.92
N ASP A 137 9.54 -0.98 -31.25
CA ASP A 137 9.73 -1.75 -32.47
C ASP A 137 9.04 -1.14 -33.70
N ASN A 138 8.34 0.00 -33.56
CA ASN A 138 7.44 0.56 -34.58
C ASN A 138 6.36 -0.42 -35.07
N LYS A 139 5.86 -1.28 -34.17
CA LYS A 139 4.84 -2.32 -34.42
C LYS A 139 3.49 -1.97 -33.78
N LEU A 140 3.17 -0.69 -33.63
CA LEU A 140 1.91 -0.27 -33.01
C LEU A 140 0.68 -0.56 -33.87
N GLY A 141 0.82 -0.64 -35.20
CA GLY A 141 -0.33 -0.70 -36.10
C GLY A 141 -1.27 0.50 -35.84
N ASP A 142 -2.54 0.23 -35.57
CA ASP A 142 -3.52 1.25 -35.15
C ASP A 142 -3.50 1.55 -33.63
N GLY A 143 -2.66 0.85 -32.85
CA GLY A 143 -2.48 1.01 -31.40
C GLY A 143 -3.67 0.60 -30.53
N LYS A 144 -4.88 0.48 -31.08
CA LYS A 144 -6.14 0.34 -30.34
C LYS A 144 -6.19 -0.93 -29.51
N ALA A 145 -5.76 -2.05 -30.06
CA ALA A 145 -5.80 -3.33 -29.37
C ALA A 145 -4.91 -3.35 -28.12
N LEU A 146 -3.66 -2.87 -28.24
CA LEU A 146 -2.71 -2.82 -27.13
C LEU A 146 -3.12 -1.81 -26.05
N VAL A 147 -3.59 -0.63 -26.46
CA VAL A 147 -4.13 0.37 -25.53
C VAL A 147 -5.39 -0.14 -24.83
N GLY A 148 -6.26 -0.84 -25.56
CA GLY A 148 -7.43 -1.51 -25.02
C GLY A 148 -7.07 -2.60 -24.00
N ALA A 149 -6.01 -3.38 -24.24
CA ALA A 149 -5.52 -4.37 -23.29
C ALA A 149 -5.07 -3.73 -21.97
N VAL A 150 -4.31 -2.62 -22.03
CA VAL A 150 -3.92 -1.86 -20.82
C VAL A 150 -5.16 -1.34 -20.10
N GLY A 151 -6.06 -0.64 -20.81
CA GLY A 151 -7.29 -0.09 -20.23
C GLY A 151 -8.19 -1.17 -19.59
N GLY A 152 -8.25 -2.35 -20.21
CA GLY A 152 -8.99 -3.50 -19.69
C GLY A 152 -8.49 -3.97 -18.32
N THR A 153 -7.19 -3.88 -18.05
CA THR A 153 -6.65 -4.20 -16.72
C THR A 153 -7.06 -3.18 -15.65
N CYS A 154 -7.13 -1.89 -16.01
CA CYS A 154 -7.62 -0.84 -15.10
C CYS A 154 -9.07 -1.11 -14.71
N VAL A 155 -9.93 -1.36 -15.71
CA VAL A 155 -11.36 -1.64 -15.49
C VAL A 155 -11.55 -2.92 -14.69
N GLY A 156 -10.81 -3.99 -15.02
CA GLY A 156 -10.87 -5.26 -14.31
C GLY A 156 -10.53 -5.13 -12.82
N CYS A 157 -9.43 -4.42 -12.50
CA CYS A 157 -9.04 -4.16 -11.12
C CYS A 157 -10.08 -3.29 -10.39
N HIS A 158 -10.50 -2.17 -10.98
CA HIS A 158 -11.45 -1.25 -10.35
C HIS A 158 -12.82 -1.89 -10.11
N LYS A 159 -13.27 -2.79 -10.98
CA LYS A 159 -14.52 -3.54 -10.79
C LYS A 159 -14.53 -4.38 -9.50
N VAL A 160 -13.37 -4.90 -9.09
CA VAL A 160 -13.25 -5.75 -7.90
C VAL A 160 -12.90 -4.93 -6.65
N PHE A 161 -12.06 -3.90 -6.80
CA PHE A 161 -11.37 -3.27 -5.68
C PHE A 161 -11.70 -1.79 -5.46
N GLN A 162 -12.40 -1.14 -6.38
CA GLN A 162 -12.76 0.27 -6.28
C GLN A 162 -14.27 0.45 -6.13
N LYS A 163 -14.69 1.39 -5.28
CA LYS A 163 -16.09 1.83 -5.27
C LYS A 163 -16.40 2.50 -6.62
N PRO A 164 -17.50 2.15 -7.30
CA PRO A 164 -17.94 2.87 -8.50
C PRO A 164 -18.06 4.38 -8.21
N ALA A 165 -17.68 5.20 -9.18
CA ALA A 165 -17.97 6.63 -9.12
C ALA A 165 -19.50 6.80 -9.11
N SER A 166 -20.03 7.39 -8.04
CA SER A 166 -21.42 7.84 -7.92
C SER A 166 -21.61 9.20 -8.58
#